data_AF-A0A9D3AZ25-F1
#
_entry.id   AF-A0A9D3AZ25-F1
#
_cell.length_a   1.000
_cell.length_b   1.000
_cell.length_c   1.000
_cell.angle_alpha   90.00
_cell.angle_beta   90.00
_cell.angle_gamma   90.00
#
_symmetry.space_group_name_H-M   'P 1'
#
loop_
_entity.id
_entity.type
_entity.pdbx_description
1 polymer ?
#
loop_
_entity_poly.entity_id
_entity_poly.type
_entity_poly.pdbx_seq_one_letter_code
_entity_poly.pdbx_strand_id
1 'polypeptide(L)' 'MDHKKMDYRVNFRENGQIISVEITCCGKHIGEIRYKDGESKQCPDCGAMHTIRLQHNHFHINCN' A
#
# COMPACT_ATOMS: atom_id res chain seq x y z
N MET A 1 -11.40 18.36 -5.23
CA MET A 1 -10.77 17.08 -5.62
C MET A 1 -10.82 16.20 -4.39
N ASP A 2 -11.84 15.34 -4.30
CA ASP A 2 -12.03 14.45 -3.17
C ASP A 2 -10.77 13.62 -2.96
N HIS A 3 -10.14 13.78 -1.80
CA HIS A 3 -9.06 12.89 -1.36
C HIS A 3 -9.66 11.49 -1.31
N LYS A 4 -9.38 10.66 -2.32
CA LYS A 4 -9.77 9.25 -2.34
C LYS A 4 -9.29 8.65 -1.02
N LYS A 5 -10.24 8.25 -0.15
CA LYS A 5 -9.93 7.63 1.15
C LYS A 5 -9.07 6.41 0.89
N MET A 6 -7.81 6.52 1.28
CA MET A 6 -6.81 5.46 1.19
C MET A 6 -6.39 5.15 2.61
N ASP A 7 -6.64 3.93 3.04
CA ASP A 7 -6.17 3.39 4.29
C ASP A 7 -5.14 2.31 3.98
N TYR A 8 -4.13 2.18 4.82
CA TYR A 8 -3.14 1.12 4.72
C TYR A 8 -2.95 0.47 6.08
N ARG A 9 -2.71 -0.84 6.06
CA ARG A 9 -2.40 -1.62 7.26
C ARG A 9 -1.11 -2.37 7.03
N VAL A 10 -0.19 -2.25 7.99
CA VAL A 10 1.12 -2.89 7.90
C VAL A 10 1.11 -4.17 8.71
N ASN A 11 1.51 -5.27 8.08
CA ASN A 11 1.66 -6.56 8.73
C ASN A 11 3.12 -6.77 9.13
N PHE A 12 3.33 -7.11 10.40
CA PHE A 12 4.65 -7.32 11.00
C PHE A 12 4.82 -8.78 11.37
N ARG A 13 6.06 -9.29 11.27
CA ARG A 13 6.47 -10.55 11.90
C ARG A 13 6.59 -10.35 13.41
N GLU A 14 6.62 -11.45 14.16
CA GLU A 14 6.87 -11.44 15.61
C GLU A 14 8.17 -10.73 16.01
N ASN A 15 9.15 -10.64 15.10
CA ASN A 15 10.40 -9.92 15.30
C ASN A 15 10.33 -8.41 14.95
N GLY A 16 9.14 -7.87 14.66
CA GLY A 16 8.95 -6.47 14.29
C GLY A 16 9.30 -6.13 12.83
N GLN A 17 9.66 -7.12 12.00
CA GLN A 17 9.97 -6.90 10.60
C GLN A 17 8.69 -6.79 9.76
N ILE A 18 8.59 -5.76 8.91
CA ILE A 18 7.44 -5.59 8.02
C ILE A 18 7.44 -6.69 6.94
N ILE A 19 6.30 -7.35 6.76
CA ILE A 19 6.11 -8.45 5.80
C ILE A 19 5.38 -7.95 4.55
N SER A 20 4.22 -7.34 4.77
CA SER A 20 3.31 -6.88 3.73
C SER A 20 2.55 -5.65 4.19
N VAL A 21 2.03 -4.90 3.23
CA VAL A 21 1.14 -3.77 3.47
C VAL A 21 -0.16 -4.03 2.73
N GLU A 22 -1.25 -4.11 3.48
CA GLU A 22 -2.62 -4.16 2.96
C GLU A 22 -3.07 -2.76 2.58
N ILE A 23 -3.63 -2.61 1.38
CA ILE A 23 -4.13 -1.33 0.89
C ILE A 23 -5.64 -1.41 0.75
N THR A 24 -6.30 -0.41 1.30
CA THR A 24 -7.73 -0.15 1.15
C THR A 24 -7.89 1.14 0.36
N CYS A 25 -8.55 1.05 -0.79
CA CYS A 25 -8.80 2.18 -1.67
C CYS A 25 -10.29 2.20 -2.03
N CYS A 26 -10.88 3.38 -2.15
CA CYS A 26 -12.31 3.55 -2.45
C CYS A 26 -13.24 2.85 -1.44
N GLY A 27 -12.78 2.68 -0.19
CA GLY A 27 -13.52 1.96 0.85
C GLY A 27 -13.53 0.44 0.69
N LYS A 28 -12.72 -0.11 -0.22
CA LYS A 28 -12.57 -1.55 -0.43
C LYS A 28 -11.11 -1.97 -0.25
N HIS A 29 -10.92 -3.13 0.37
CA HIS A 29 -9.60 -3.74 0.44
C HIS A 29 -9.20 -4.22 -0.96
N ILE A 30 -8.21 -3.57 -1.57
CA ILE A 30 -7.73 -3.94 -2.91
C ILE A 30 -6.76 -5.13 -2.84
N GLY A 31 -6.20 -5.37 -1.65
CA GLY A 31 -5.36 -6.52 -1.32
C GLY A 31 -4.04 -6.11 -0.69
N GLU A 32 -3.21 -7.12 -0.40
CA GLU A 32 -1.87 -6.91 0.12
C GLU A 32 -0.83 -6.73 -0.98
N ILE A 33 0.20 -5.95 -0.66
CA ILE A 33 1.42 -5.79 -1.41
C ILE A 33 2.57 -6.25 -0.50
N ARG A 34 3.53 -7.01 -1.05
CA ARG A 34 4.72 -7.38 -0.30
C ARG A 34 5.54 -6.14 0.02
N TYR A 35 6.15 -6.12 1.20
CA TYR A 35 7.05 -5.03 1.59
C TYR A 35 8.37 -5.12 0.82
N LYS A 36 8.33 -4.71 -0.45
CA LYS A 36 9.45 -4.76 -1.38
C LYS A 36 9.39 -3.54 -2.29
N ASP A 37 10.57 -3.03 -2.64
CA ASP A 37 10.70 -1.78 -3.37
C ASP A 37 10.19 -1.93 -4.80
N GLY A 38 9.38 -0.96 -5.25
CA GLY A 38 8.80 -0.94 -6.58
C GLY A 38 7.58 -1.83 -6.76
N GLU A 39 7.10 -2.52 -5.72
CA GLU A 39 5.86 -3.27 -5.82
C GLU A 39 4.67 -2.31 -5.97
N SER A 40 3.80 -2.61 -6.92
CA SER A 40 2.63 -1.80 -7.20
C SER A 40 1.38 -2.63 -7.34
N LYS A 41 0.24 -2.01 -7.06
CA LYS A 41 -1.08 -2.62 -7.16
C LYS A 41 -2.07 -1.61 -7.69
N GLN A 42 -2.76 -2.00 -8.74
CA GLN A 42 -3.82 -1.18 -9.30
C GLN A 42 -5.12 -1.41 -8.53
N CYS A 43 -5.80 -0.32 -8.16
CA CYS A 43 -7.15 -0.37 -7.63
C CYS A 43 -8.12 -0.70 -8.76
N PRO A 44 -8.86 -1.83 -8.69
CA PRO A 44 -9.82 -2.20 -9.73
C PRO A 44 -11.02 -1.25 -9.80
N ASP A 45 -11.34 -0.53 -8.71
CA ASP A 45 -12.50 0.37 -8.67
C ASP A 45 -12.23 1.74 -9.28
N CYS A 46 -11.06 2.34 -9.02
CA CYS A 46 -10.75 3.70 -9.49
C CYS A 46 -9.59 3.78 -10.47
N GLY A 47 -8.98 2.65 -10.81
CA GLY A 47 -7.84 2.55 -11.72
C GLY A 47 -6.52 3.10 -11.17
N ALA A 48 -6.50 3.65 -9.96
CA ALA A 48 -5.30 4.26 -9.38
C ALA A 48 -4.23 3.21 -9.06
N MET A 49 -2.98 3.53 -9.35
CA MET A 49 -1.83 2.69 -9.09
C MET A 49 -1.21 3.04 -7.74
N HIS A 50 -1.28 2.11 -6.80
CA HIS A 50 -0.65 2.20 -5.49
C HIS A 50 0.74 1.58 -5.56
N THR A 51 1.79 2.38 -5.40
CA THR A 51 3.18 1.91 -5.47
C THR A 51 3.87 2.07 -4.13
N ILE A 52 4.50 1.01 -3.63
CA ILE A 52 5.40 1.05 -2.48
C ILE A 52 6.78 1.47 -2.96
N ARG A 53 7.29 2.56 -2.37
CA ARG A 53 8.69 2.97 -2.49
C ARG A 53 9.34 2.88 -1.13
N LEU A 54 10.29 1.98 -0.98
CA LEU A 54 11.13 1.91 0.20
C LEU A 54 12.25 2.94 0.08
N GLN A 55 12.34 3.85 1.04
CA GLN A 55 13.42 4.80 1.15
C GLN A 55 14.12 4.64 2.49
N HIS A 56 15.34 4.08 2.44
CA HIS A 56 16.17 3.80 3.59
C HIS A 56 15.44 2.96 4.65
N ASN A 57 14.76 3.61 5.60
CA ASN A 57 14.13 3.02 6.78
C ASN A 57 12.62 3.31 6.90
N HIS A 58 12.03 3.94 5.88
CA HIS A 58 10.60 4.18 5.80
C HIS A 58 10.12 3.89 4.38
N PHE A 59 8.81 3.74 4.22
CA PHE A 59 8.19 3.51 2.93
C PHE A 59 7.17 4.60 2.63
N HIS A 60 6.99 4.89 1.34
CA HIS A 60 5.98 5.78 0.82
C HIS A 60 4.99 4.98 -0.01
N ILE A 61 3.71 5.28 0.12
CA ILE A 61 2.65 4.74 -0.74
C ILE A 61 2.11 5.90 -1.56
N ASN A 62 2.43 5.89 -2.85
CA ASN A 62 1.87 6.85 -3.79
C ASN A 62 0.65 6.24 -4.48
N CYS A 63 -0.43 7.02 -4.55
CA CYS A 63 -1.65 6.71 -5.30
C CYS A 63 -1.69 7.65 -6.51
N ASN A 64 -1.46 7.10 -7.71
CA ASN A 64 -1.44 7.85 -8.98
C ASN A 64 -2.56 7.40 -9.92
#